data_AF-A0A6H5KW08-F1
#
_entry.id   AF-A0A6H5KW08-F1
#
_cell.length_a   1.000
_cell.length_b   1.000
_cell.length_c   1.000
_cell.angle_alpha   90.00
_cell.angle_beta   90.00
_cell.angle_gamma   90.00
#
_symmetry.space_group_name_H-M   'P 1'
#
loop_
_entity.id
_entity.type
_entity.pdbx_description
1 polymer ?
#
loop_
_entity_poly.entity_id
_entity_poly.type
_entity_poly.pdbx_seq_one_letter_code
_entity_poly.pdbx_strand_id
1 'polypeptide(L)'
;MQWRVLARARIPAKLIKVIRQFHDGVRARVRMDDGELSDWFFVTQGVRQGCVLSSLLFNIFFAEVLEVVVIRFCEDDVVPRSLVSLEEGKTEAAAGGETPLDRVRRAVWGMLYADDAGVVSRSAEGLARMMTTIVEVFGSSG
;
A
#
# COMPACT_ATOMS: atom_id res chain seq x y z
N MET A 1 -6.48 9.14 -10.07
CA MET A 1 -5.19 8.44 -9.80
C MET A 1 -5.37 6.94 -9.56
N GLN A 2 -6.39 6.52 -8.78
CA GLN A 2 -6.71 5.10 -8.49
C GLN A 2 -6.71 4.16 -9.71
N TRP A 3 -7.27 4.60 -10.84
CA TRP A 3 -7.45 3.74 -12.02
C TRP A 3 -6.14 3.22 -12.64
N ARG A 4 -5.07 4.03 -12.59
CA ARG A 4 -3.75 3.63 -13.09
C ARG A 4 -3.14 2.53 -12.23
N VAL A 5 -3.40 2.57 -10.93
CA VAL A 5 -2.92 1.56 -9.97
C VAL A 5 -3.62 0.22 -10.19
N LEU A 6 -4.93 0.23 -10.45
CA LEU A 6 -5.66 -0.99 -10.83
C LEU A 6 -5.10 -1.64 -12.12
N ALA A 7 -4.66 -0.83 -13.08
CA ALA A 7 -4.03 -1.35 -14.29
C ALA A 7 -2.65 -1.97 -14.03
N ARG A 8 -1.85 -1.39 -13.12
CA ARG A 8 -0.57 -1.95 -12.67
C ARG A 8 -0.76 -3.28 -11.92
N ALA A 9 -1.81 -3.36 -11.10
CA ALA A 9 -2.27 -4.58 -10.46
C ALA A 9 -2.84 -5.64 -11.44
N ARG A 10 -2.73 -5.41 -12.77
CA ARG A 10 -3.16 -6.31 -13.84
C ARG A 10 -4.67 -6.61 -13.81
N ILE A 11 -5.47 -5.72 -13.26
CA ILE A 11 -6.92 -5.86 -13.27
C ILE A 11 -7.42 -5.66 -14.71
N PRO A 12 -8.26 -6.56 -15.25
CA PRO A 12 -8.75 -6.44 -16.62
C PRO A 12 -9.43 -5.09 -16.88
N ALA A 13 -9.10 -4.47 -18.02
CA ALA A 13 -9.62 -3.15 -18.39
C ALA A 13 -11.16 -3.05 -18.37
N LYS A 14 -11.85 -4.17 -18.70
CA LYS A 14 -13.32 -4.26 -18.59
C LYS A 14 -13.80 -4.07 -17.15
N LEU A 15 -13.13 -4.69 -16.18
CA LEU A 15 -13.48 -4.56 -14.76
C LEU A 15 -13.14 -3.15 -14.24
N ILE A 16 -12.00 -2.58 -14.64
CA ILE A 16 -11.66 -1.19 -14.32
C ILE A 16 -12.76 -0.24 -14.82
N LYS A 17 -13.27 -0.44 -16.03
CA LYS A 17 -14.37 0.37 -16.58
C LYS A 17 -15.65 0.27 -15.76
N VAL A 18 -15.99 -0.92 -15.28
CA VAL A 18 -17.16 -1.12 -14.40
C VAL A 18 -16.95 -0.41 -13.07
N ILE A 19 -15.78 -0.57 -12.43
CA ILE A 19 -15.48 0.10 -11.15
C ILE A 19 -15.53 1.62 -11.31
N ARG A 20 -15.02 2.14 -12.43
CA ARG A 20 -15.11 3.57 -12.77
C ARG A 20 -16.55 4.07 -12.82
N GLN A 21 -17.46 3.31 -13.40
CA GLN A 21 -18.88 3.70 -13.47
C GLN A 21 -19.53 3.82 -12.08
N PHE A 22 -19.01 3.12 -11.06
CA PHE A 22 -19.50 3.26 -9.68
C PHE A 22 -18.94 4.49 -8.95
N HIS A 23 -17.91 5.15 -9.47
CA HIS A 23 -17.20 6.22 -8.77
C HIS A 23 -17.12 7.54 -9.55
N ASP A 24 -17.20 7.50 -10.88
CA ASP A 24 -17.22 8.70 -11.72
C ASP A 24 -18.55 9.46 -11.53
N GLY A 25 -18.49 10.79 -11.42
CA GLY A 25 -19.67 11.65 -11.28
C GLY A 25 -20.36 11.59 -9.91
N VAL A 26 -19.73 10.97 -8.91
CA VAL A 26 -20.24 10.96 -7.53
C VAL A 26 -20.22 12.38 -6.97
N ARG A 27 -21.35 12.77 -6.37
CA ARG A 27 -21.48 14.01 -5.59
C ARG A 27 -21.72 13.66 -4.14
N ALA A 28 -21.17 14.46 -3.24
CA ALA A 28 -21.36 14.32 -1.80
C ALA A 28 -21.74 15.68 -1.20
N ARG A 29 -22.27 15.63 0.03
CA ARG A 29 -22.49 16.78 0.90
C ARG A 29 -22.21 16.35 2.33
N VAL A 30 -21.71 17.27 3.14
CA VAL A 30 -21.38 17.03 4.55
C VAL A 30 -22.55 17.47 5.40
N ARG A 31 -22.91 16.69 6.43
CA ARG A 31 -23.82 17.13 7.48
C ARG A 31 -23.00 17.78 8.59
N MET A 32 -23.32 19.02 8.91
CA MET A 32 -22.68 19.79 9.98
C MET A 32 -23.28 19.44 11.34
N ASP A 33 -22.64 19.87 12.42
CA ASP A 33 -23.04 19.57 13.80
C ASP A 33 -24.41 20.17 14.17
N ASP A 34 -24.79 21.28 13.53
CA ASP A 34 -26.11 21.92 13.64
C ASP A 34 -27.21 21.18 12.87
N GLY A 35 -26.86 20.11 12.15
CA GLY A 35 -27.77 19.30 11.35
C GLY A 35 -27.99 19.80 9.94
N GLU A 36 -27.45 20.97 9.56
CA GLU A 36 -27.52 21.50 8.21
C GLU A 36 -26.62 20.70 7.26
N LEU A 37 -26.91 20.81 5.96
CA LEU A 37 -26.21 20.08 4.92
C LEU A 37 -25.48 21.07 4.02
N SER A 38 -24.21 20.79 3.74
CA SER A 38 -23.44 21.58 2.79
C SER A 38 -24.04 21.52 1.38
N ASP A 39 -23.57 22.43 0.53
CA ASP A 39 -23.76 22.30 -0.91
C ASP A 39 -23.18 20.99 -1.44
N TRP A 40 -23.73 20.54 -2.56
CA TRP A 40 -23.19 19.39 -3.28
C TRP A 40 -21.85 19.75 -3.90
N PHE A 41 -20.86 18.89 -3.69
CA PHE A 41 -19.58 18.96 -4.38
C PHE A 41 -19.27 17.63 -5.07
N PHE A 42 -18.47 17.70 -6.14
CA PHE A 42 -17.99 16.51 -6.83
C PHE A 42 -16.89 15.83 -6.01
N VAL A 43 -17.00 14.52 -5.86
CA VAL A 43 -15.95 13.71 -5.24
C VAL A 43 -14.90 13.43 -6.31
N THR A 44 -13.75 14.10 -6.20
CA THR A 44 -12.62 13.95 -7.14
C THR A 44 -11.54 13.00 -6.63
N GLN A 45 -11.55 12.70 -5.32
CA GLN A 45 -10.60 11.83 -4.63
C GLN A 45 -11.30 10.97 -3.58
N GLY A 46 -10.67 9.84 -3.26
CA GLY A 46 -11.18 8.90 -2.27
C GLY A 46 -12.22 7.92 -2.82
N VAL A 47 -12.62 6.98 -1.97
CA VAL A 47 -13.64 5.97 -2.24
C VAL A 47 -14.79 6.16 -1.25
N ARG A 48 -16.01 5.75 -1.64
CA ARG A 48 -17.20 5.95 -0.80
C ARG A 48 -17.14 5.07 0.45
N GLN A 49 -17.17 5.65 1.65
CA GLN A 49 -17.26 4.89 2.89
C GLN A 49 -18.55 4.05 2.95
N GLY A 50 -18.47 2.81 3.45
CA GLY A 50 -19.59 1.87 3.51
C GLY A 50 -19.95 1.20 2.18
N CYS A 51 -19.22 1.47 1.09
CA CYS A 51 -19.32 0.67 -0.13
C CYS A 51 -18.44 -0.58 0.01
N VAL A 52 -19.01 -1.75 -0.33
CA VAL A 52 -18.33 -3.06 -0.25
C VAL A 52 -17.04 -3.09 -1.09
N LEU A 53 -16.99 -2.35 -2.21
CA LEU A 53 -15.82 -2.29 -3.08
C LEU A 53 -14.72 -1.37 -2.55
N SER A 54 -15.04 -0.39 -1.70
CA SER A 54 -14.08 0.62 -1.25
C SER A 54 -12.90 0.00 -0.49
N SER A 55 -13.18 -0.94 0.42
CA SER A 55 -12.13 -1.64 1.17
C SER A 55 -11.21 -2.46 0.25
N LEU A 56 -11.78 -3.11 -0.77
CA LEU A 56 -11.00 -3.86 -1.76
C LEU A 56 -10.10 -2.93 -2.60
N LEU A 57 -10.64 -1.81 -3.07
CA LEU A 57 -9.89 -0.85 -3.88
C LEU A 57 -8.77 -0.19 -3.09
N PHE A 58 -9.02 0.11 -1.82
CA PHE A 58 -7.99 0.60 -0.91
C PHE A 58 -6.87 -0.43 -0.74
N ASN A 59 -7.20 -1.69 -0.45
CA ASN A 59 -6.20 -2.74 -0.28
C ASN A 59 -5.36 -2.98 -1.55
N ILE A 60 -5.97 -2.92 -2.74
CA ILE A 60 -5.23 -3.04 -4.02
C ILE A 60 -4.28 -1.85 -4.19
N PHE A 61 -4.76 -0.63 -3.93
CA PHE A 61 -3.92 0.56 -4.00
C PHE A 61 -2.74 0.46 -3.03
N PHE A 62 -3.01 0.09 -1.79
CA PHE A 62 -2.02 -0.04 -0.74
C PHE A 62 -0.96 -1.10 -1.10
N ALA A 63 -1.39 -2.29 -1.57
CA ALA A 63 -0.49 -3.35 -2.01
C ALA A 63 0.45 -2.91 -3.16
N GLU A 64 -0.05 -2.17 -4.14
CA GLU A 64 0.77 -1.68 -5.26
C GLU A 64 1.79 -0.62 -4.83
N VAL A 65 1.44 0.25 -3.89
CA VAL A 65 2.38 1.22 -3.31
C VAL A 65 3.44 0.50 -2.47
N LEU A 66 3.03 -0.51 -1.69
CA LEU A 66 3.94 -1.31 -0.88
C LEU A 66 4.91 -2.15 -1.73
N GLU A 67 4.52 -2.60 -2.92
CA GLU A 67 5.46 -3.28 -3.82
C GLU A 67 6.62 -2.35 -4.20
N VAL A 68 6.35 -1.05 -4.41
CA VAL A 68 7.39 -0.05 -4.66
C VAL A 68 8.26 0.14 -3.41
N VAL A 69 7.66 0.18 -2.21
CA VAL A 69 8.41 0.25 -0.94
C VAL A 69 9.37 -0.92 -0.80
N VAL A 70 8.90 -2.15 -1.04
CA VAL A 70 9.71 -3.38 -0.95
C VAL A 70 10.88 -3.34 -1.92
N ILE A 71 10.67 -2.85 -3.15
CA ILE A 71 11.76 -2.66 -4.12
C ILE A 71 12.78 -1.65 -3.59
N ARG A 72 12.34 -0.50 -3.05
CA ARG A 72 13.24 0.51 -2.47
C ARG A 72 14.01 0.00 -1.26
N PHE A 73 13.41 -0.85 -0.43
CA PHE A 73 14.11 -1.52 0.66
C PHE A 73 15.28 -2.38 0.16
N CYS A 74 15.17 -2.99 -1.02
CA CYS A 74 16.25 -3.78 -1.61
C CYS A 74 17.43 -2.92 -2.10
N GLU A 75 17.17 -1.66 -2.43
CA GLU A 75 18.16 -0.71 -2.96
C GLU A 75 18.96 -0.03 -1.83
N ASP A 76 18.45 -0.02 -0.59
CA ASP A 76 19.13 0.55 0.57
C ASP A 76 20.18 -0.42 1.15
N ASP A 77 21.28 0.13 1.66
CA ASP A 77 22.44 -0.61 2.16
C ASP A 77 22.29 -1.10 3.61
N VAL A 78 21.38 -0.49 4.38
CA VAL A 78 21.13 -0.75 5.80
C VAL A 78 19.85 -1.56 5.99
N VAL A 79 18.77 -1.21 5.28
CA VAL A 79 17.44 -1.80 5.49
C VAL A 79 17.45 -3.33 5.42
N PRO A 80 17.99 -4.00 4.38
CA PRO A 80 17.99 -5.47 4.30
C PRO A 80 18.73 -6.16 5.44
N ARG A 81 19.68 -5.48 6.08
CA ARG A 81 20.43 -6.00 7.23
C ARG A 81 19.63 -5.84 8.52
N SER A 82 18.75 -4.86 8.58
CA SER A 82 17.95 -4.53 9.76
C SER A 82 16.59 -5.23 9.83
N LEU A 83 16.15 -5.92 8.76
CA LEU A 83 14.87 -6.65 8.77
C LEU A 83 14.87 -7.84 9.75
N VAL A 84 13.68 -8.21 10.24
CA VAL A 84 13.47 -9.36 11.12
C VAL A 84 13.23 -10.62 10.27
N SER A 85 13.85 -11.74 10.59
CA SER A 85 13.66 -13.01 9.89
C SER A 85 12.90 -14.00 10.78
N LEU A 86 11.95 -14.76 10.21
CA LEU A 86 11.11 -15.70 10.97
C LEU A 86 11.79 -17.06 11.24
N GLU A 87 12.92 -17.39 10.60
CA GLU A 87 13.60 -18.67 10.79
C GLU A 87 15.11 -18.53 11.07
N GLU A 88 15.54 -19.12 12.20
CA GLU A 88 16.90 -19.67 12.42
C GLU A 88 16.97 -21.18 12.03
N GLY A 89 15.97 -21.72 11.35
CA GLY A 89 15.89 -23.13 10.96
C GLY A 89 16.36 -23.37 9.52
N LYS A 90 17.22 -24.38 9.33
CA LYS A 90 17.70 -24.86 8.02
C LYS A 90 16.54 -25.19 7.08
N THR A 91 16.20 -24.29 6.17
CA THR A 91 15.44 -24.63 4.97
C THR A 91 16.43 -24.72 3.82
N GLU A 92 16.60 -25.94 3.30
CA GLU A 92 17.52 -26.31 2.23
C GLU A 92 17.54 -25.25 1.14
N ALA A 93 18.70 -24.62 0.96
CA ALA A 93 18.91 -23.65 -0.09
C ALA A 93 18.62 -24.33 -1.43
N ALA A 94 17.49 -23.96 -2.05
CA ALA A 94 17.30 -24.20 -3.47
C ALA A 94 18.55 -23.70 -4.21
N ALA A 95 19.04 -24.46 -5.17
CA ALA A 95 20.36 -24.34 -5.79
C ALA A 95 20.63 -23.02 -6.57
N GLY A 96 19.81 -21.99 -6.41
CA GLY A 96 20.04 -20.64 -6.91
C GLY A 96 20.22 -19.67 -5.74
N GLY A 97 21.29 -18.87 -5.79
CA GLY A 97 21.54 -17.84 -4.76
C GLY A 97 20.33 -16.95 -4.55
N GLU A 98 20.03 -16.64 -3.29
CA GLU A 98 18.90 -15.78 -2.90
C GLU A 98 19.07 -14.36 -3.45
N THR A 99 18.04 -13.83 -4.12
CA THR A 99 18.06 -12.43 -4.56
C THR A 99 17.77 -11.47 -3.40
N PRO A 100 18.25 -10.21 -3.43
CA PRO A 100 17.90 -9.21 -2.42
C PRO A 100 16.38 -9.05 -2.22
N LEU A 101 15.60 -9.18 -3.29
CA LEU A 101 14.15 -9.10 -3.25
C LEU A 101 13.51 -10.27 -2.51
N ASP A 102 14.01 -11.49 -2.74
CA ASP A 102 13.53 -12.69 -2.03
C ASP A 102 13.79 -12.59 -0.53
N ARG A 103 14.92 -11.99 -0.16
CA ARG A 103 15.28 -11.74 1.24
C ARG A 103 14.33 -10.76 1.92
N VAL A 104 14.04 -9.62 1.28
CA VAL A 104 13.11 -8.63 1.83
C VAL A 104 11.70 -9.19 1.92
N ARG A 105 11.26 -9.96 0.92
CA ARG A 105 9.91 -10.58 0.89
C ARG A 105 9.70 -11.65 1.96
N ARG A 106 10.76 -12.38 2.35
CA ARG A 106 10.69 -13.37 3.44
C ARG A 106 10.82 -12.74 4.82
N ALA A 107 11.36 -11.54 4.91
CA ALA A 107 11.54 -10.86 6.18
C ALA A 107 10.21 -10.28 6.68
N VAL A 108 10.05 -10.26 8.00
CA VAL A 108 9.00 -9.51 8.67
C VAL A 108 9.49 -8.08 8.80
N TRP A 109 8.90 -7.22 8.00
CA TRP A 109 9.15 -5.78 8.03
C TRP A 109 7.90 -4.98 8.38
N GLY A 110 6.70 -5.55 8.17
CA GLY A 110 5.44 -4.88 8.42
C GLY A 110 4.31 -5.81 8.86
N MET A 111 3.39 -5.27 9.65
CA MET A 111 2.11 -5.87 10.03
C MET A 111 1.00 -4.91 9.57
N LEU A 112 0.15 -5.36 8.65
CA LEU A 112 -0.76 -4.49 7.93
C LEU A 112 -2.21 -4.92 8.19
N TYR A 113 -3.05 -3.97 8.56
CA TYR A 113 -4.48 -4.19 8.72
C TYR A 113 -5.26 -2.95 8.26
N ALA A 114 -5.97 -3.08 7.13
CA ALA A 114 -6.62 -1.93 6.49
C ALA A 114 -5.62 -0.78 6.29
N ASP A 115 -5.89 0.40 6.85
CA ASP A 115 -5.03 1.58 6.82
C ASP A 115 -3.97 1.60 7.93
N ASP A 116 -4.07 0.72 8.94
CA ASP A 116 -3.08 0.59 10.00
C ASP A 116 -1.88 -0.24 9.53
N ALA A 117 -0.67 0.31 9.71
CA ALA A 117 0.59 -0.34 9.39
C ALA A 117 1.58 -0.23 10.55
N GLY A 118 1.95 -1.37 11.14
CA GLY A 118 3.11 -1.48 12.03
C GLY A 118 4.36 -1.80 11.22
N VAL A 119 5.46 -1.10 11.47
CA VAL A 119 6.77 -1.34 10.83
C VAL A 119 7.75 -1.84 11.89
N VAL A 120 8.52 -2.87 11.56
CA VAL A 120 9.47 -3.49 12.49
C VAL A 120 10.87 -3.54 11.92
N SER A 121 11.86 -3.33 12.78
CA SER A 121 13.29 -3.36 12.44
C SER A 121 14.10 -3.75 13.67
N ARG A 122 15.24 -4.40 13.46
CA ARG A 122 16.22 -4.77 14.50
C ARG A 122 17.13 -3.61 14.92
N SER A 123 17.04 -2.46 14.23
CA SER A 123 17.87 -1.29 14.51
C SER A 123 17.07 0.01 14.36
N ALA A 124 17.41 1.02 15.18
CA ALA A 124 16.82 2.34 15.09
C ALA A 124 17.13 3.03 13.74
N GLU A 125 18.36 2.89 13.23
CA GLU A 125 18.74 3.44 11.92
C GLU A 125 17.95 2.80 10.78
N GLY A 126 17.87 1.46 10.76
CA GLY A 126 17.07 0.74 9.76
C GLY A 126 15.60 1.12 9.83
N LEU A 127 15.05 1.31 11.04
CA LEU A 127 13.67 1.77 11.21
C LEU A 127 13.47 3.17 10.61
N ALA A 128 14.38 4.11 10.89
CA ALA A 128 14.31 5.46 10.36
C ALA A 128 14.34 5.46 8.81
N ARG A 129 15.25 4.70 8.20
CA ARG A 129 15.35 4.58 6.73
C ARG A 129 14.12 3.92 6.11
N MET A 130 13.59 2.88 6.74
CA MET A 130 12.34 2.25 6.31
C MET A 130 11.19 3.24 6.33
N MET A 131 11.03 3.99 7.43
CA MET A 131 9.98 5.00 7.57
C MET A 131 10.11 6.12 6.55
N THR A 132 11.32 6.65 6.32
CA THR A 132 11.58 7.66 5.28
C THR A 132 11.17 7.14 3.90
N THR A 133 11.59 5.93 3.55
CA THR A 133 11.25 5.31 2.27
C THR A 133 9.74 5.15 2.11
N ILE A 134 9.04 4.67 3.14
CA ILE A 134 7.57 4.55 3.14
C ILE A 134 6.95 5.93 2.89
N VAL A 135 7.32 6.95 3.66
CA VAL A 135 6.74 8.30 3.54
C VAL A 135 6.99 8.89 2.15
N GLU A 136 8.18 8.74 1.57
CA GLU A 136 8.50 9.23 0.23
C GLU A 136 7.71 8.51 -0.87
N VAL A 137 7.59 7.19 -0.77
CA VAL A 137 6.84 6.39 -1.77
C VAL A 137 5.35 6.70 -1.69
N PHE A 138 4.78 6.84 -0.49
CA PHE A 138 3.38 7.24 -0.32
C PHE A 138 3.15 8.69 -0.76
N GLY A 139 4.05 9.61 -0.44
CA GLY A 139 3.96 11.02 -0.83
C GLY A 139 4.07 11.25 -2.34
N SER A 140 4.80 10.40 -3.06
CA SER A 140 4.89 10.43 -4.53
C SER A 140 3.76 9.66 -5.24
N SER A 141 2.95 8.91 -4.48
CA SER A 141 1.83 8.11 -4.99
C SER A 141 0.45 8.73 -4.75
N GLY A 142 0.40 9.92 -4.12
CA GLY A 142 -0.81 10.71 -3.83
C GLY A 142 -1.19 11.74 -4.90
#